data_AF-A0A4Q0MJR3-F1
#
_entry.id   AF-A0A4Q0MJR3-F1
#
_cell.length_a   1.000
_cell.length_b   1.000
_cell.length_c   1.000
_cell.angle_alpha   90.00
_cell.angle_beta   90.00
_cell.angle_gamma   90.00
#
_symmetry.space_group_name_H-M   'P 1'
#
loop_
_entity.id
_entity.type
_entity.pdbx_description
1 polymer ?
#
loop_
_entity_poly.entity_id
_entity_poly.type
_entity_poly.pdbx_seq_one_letter_code
_entity_poly.pdbx_strand_id
1 'polypeptide(L)'
;MRNYEGKRAAMGRWLYDGVIEKTVEIIAFDYDYYFELPGHDGRRTWKPYSLNVDGFLYYVRADGGEPLSMEPFQSISDAKAWVDAQPWAPIDWEN
;
A
#
# COMPACT_ATOMS: atom_id res chain seq x y z
N MET A 1 21.73 2.32 2.96
CA MET A 1 20.80 2.55 1.83
C MET A 1 19.39 2.36 2.35
N ARG A 2 18.47 3.29 2.07
CA ARG A 2 17.07 3.17 2.48
C ARG A 2 16.37 2.10 1.63
N ASN A 3 15.48 1.32 2.22
CA ASN A 3 14.74 0.26 1.53
C ASN A 3 13.49 0.86 0.85
N TYR A 4 13.54 1.06 -0.47
CA TYR A 4 12.42 1.58 -1.24
C TYR A 4 11.37 0.53 -1.62
N GLU A 5 11.63 -0.76 -1.35
CA GLU A 5 10.65 -1.84 -1.54
C GLU A 5 9.65 -1.94 -0.39
N GLY A 6 9.97 -1.35 0.76
CA GLY A 6 9.19 -1.50 1.99
C GLY A 6 9.20 -2.94 2.53
N LYS A 7 8.38 -3.21 3.55
CA LYS A 7 8.17 -4.54 4.12
C LYS A 7 6.74 -4.99 3.82
N ARG A 8 6.58 -6.13 3.13
CA ARG A 8 5.25 -6.71 2.91
C ARG A 8 4.61 -7.08 4.24
N ALA A 9 3.46 -6.48 4.52
CA ALA A 9 2.67 -6.68 5.73
C ALA A 9 1.50 -7.65 5.51
N ALA A 10 0.93 -7.68 4.30
CA ALA A 10 -0.07 -8.66 3.89
C ALA A 10 -0.07 -8.86 2.37
N MET A 11 -0.63 -9.98 1.92
CA MET A 11 -0.87 -10.29 0.50
C MET A 11 -2.22 -10.98 0.37
N GLY A 12 -2.96 -10.62 -0.68
CA GLY A 12 -4.23 -11.23 -1.01
C GLY A 12 -4.35 -11.46 -2.52
N ARG A 13 -5.28 -12.34 -2.90
CA ARG A 13 -5.57 -12.72 -4.29
C ARG A 13 -7.02 -12.46 -4.61
N TRP A 14 -7.29 -12.08 -5.85
CA TRP A 14 -8.65 -11.85 -6.36
C TRP A 14 -8.73 -12.23 -7.84
N LEU A 15 -9.95 -12.40 -8.35
CA LEU A 15 -10.17 -12.80 -9.74
C LEU A 15 -10.71 -11.62 -10.56
N TYR A 16 -9.89 -11.10 -11.47
CA TYR A 16 -10.35 -10.16 -12.49
C TYR A 16 -11.23 -10.87 -13.51
N ASP A 17 -12.41 -10.30 -13.76
CA ASP A 17 -13.45 -10.89 -14.62
C ASP A 17 -13.83 -12.33 -14.20
N GLY A 18 -13.65 -12.66 -12.91
CA GLY A 18 -13.93 -13.99 -12.36
C GLY A 18 -12.98 -15.11 -12.81
N VAL A 19 -11.93 -14.81 -13.61
CA VAL A 19 -11.07 -15.85 -14.20
C VAL A 19 -9.58 -15.57 -14.16
N ILE A 20 -9.14 -14.30 -14.13
CA ILE A 20 -7.72 -13.96 -14.11
C ILE A 20 -7.29 -13.71 -12.67
N GLU A 21 -6.44 -14.57 -12.11
CA GLU A 21 -5.87 -14.34 -10.78
C GLU A 21 -4.96 -13.10 -10.79
N LYS A 22 -5.23 -12.21 -9.82
CA LYS A 22 -4.54 -10.96 -9.56
C LYS A 22 -4.13 -10.89 -8.11
N THR A 23 -3.09 -10.12 -7.81
CA THR A 23 -2.60 -9.96 -6.45
C THR A 23 -2.73 -8.52 -5.97
N VAL A 24 -2.93 -8.41 -4.66
CA VAL A 24 -2.89 -7.15 -3.93
C VAL A 24 -1.98 -7.33 -2.73
N GLU A 25 -1.11 -6.36 -2.47
CA GLU A 25 -0.18 -6.38 -1.35
C GLU A 25 -0.36 -5.13 -0.50
N ILE A 26 -0.23 -5.30 0.81
CA ILE A 26 -0.10 -4.19 1.76
C ILE A 26 1.37 -4.11 2.16
N ILE A 27 2.00 -2.97 1.92
CA ILE A 27 3.42 -2.72 2.18
C ILE A 27 3.55 -1.68 3.29
N ALA A 28 4.38 -1.97 4.29
CA ALA A 28 4.76 -1.05 5.34
C ALA A 28 6.03 -0.29 4.95
N PHE A 29 5.98 1.04 5.04
CA PHE A 29 7.13 1.92 4.89
C PHE A 29 7.39 2.68 6.20
N ASP A 30 8.66 2.87 6.54
CA ASP A 30 9.12 3.68 7.68
C ASP A 30 9.23 5.18 7.32
N TYR A 31 8.56 5.59 6.23
CA TYR A 31 8.47 6.94 5.71
C TYR A 31 7.20 7.09 4.86
N ASP A 32 6.86 8.32 4.50
CA ASP A 32 5.76 8.61 3.56
C ASP A 32 6.27 8.49 2.12
N TYR A 33 5.93 7.37 1.46
CA TYR A 33 6.41 7.00 0.12
C TYR A 33 6.18 8.11 -0.92
N TYR A 34 4.98 8.68 -0.94
CA TYR A 34 4.64 9.70 -1.92
C TYR A 34 5.05 11.12 -1.53
N PHE A 35 5.43 11.37 -0.28
CA PHE A 35 6.11 12.60 0.08
C PHE A 35 7.56 12.59 -0.39
N GLU A 36 8.26 11.46 -0.25
CA GLU A 36 9.69 11.38 -0.58
C GLU A 36 9.96 11.32 -2.08
N LEU A 37 9.09 10.67 -2.86
CA LEU A 37 9.23 10.57 -4.33
C LEU A 37 9.33 11.95 -5.03
N PRO A 38 8.40 12.90 -4.85
CA PRO A 38 8.49 14.23 -5.47
C PRO A 38 9.61 15.11 -4.90
N GLY A 39 10.05 14.84 -3.66
CA GLY A 39 11.17 15.54 -3.04
C GLY A 39 12.49 15.30 -3.78
N HIS A 40 12.66 14.12 -4.38
CA HIS A 40 13.81 13.80 -5.23
C HIS A 40 13.81 14.59 -6.56
N ASP A 41 12.63 14.97 -7.06
CA ASP A 41 12.47 15.76 -8.29
C ASP A 41 12.45 17.27 -8.05
N GLY A 42 12.71 17.73 -6.82
CA GLY A 42 12.70 19.15 -6.46
C GLY A 42 11.31 19.81 -6.54
N ARG A 43 10.23 19.02 -6.55
CA ARG A 43 8.86 19.53 -6.59
C ARG A 43 8.38 19.90 -5.18
N ARG A 44 7.44 20.84 -5.10
CA ARG A 44 6.79 21.21 -3.85
C ARG A 44 6.02 19.99 -3.34
N THR A 45 6.51 19.40 -2.26
CA THR A 45 5.85 18.28 -1.59
C THR A 45 4.63 18.79 -0.82
N TRP A 46 3.61 17.93 -0.70
CA TRP A 46 2.51 18.15 0.25
C TRP A 46 3.00 17.95 1.68
N LYS A 47 2.15 18.19 2.69
CA LYS A 47 2.53 17.84 4.07
C LYS A 47 2.64 16.31 4.18
N PRO A 48 3.72 15.76 4.77
CA PRO A 48 3.85 14.32 4.94
C PRO A 48 2.81 13.82 5.93
N TYR A 49 2.36 12.59 5.74
CA TYR A 49 1.61 11.87 6.77
C TYR A 49 2.55 11.46 7.91
N SER A 50 2.07 11.58 9.14
CA SER A 50 2.81 11.10 10.31
C SER A 50 2.79 9.57 10.36
N LEU A 51 3.94 8.98 10.68
CA LEU A 51 4.04 7.55 10.99
C LEU A 51 3.16 7.20 12.20
N ASN A 52 2.68 5.96 12.23
CA ASN A 52 1.94 5.43 13.38
C ASN A 52 2.89 5.16 14.59
N VAL A 53 2.33 4.62 15.67
CA VAL A 53 3.06 4.31 16.91
C VAL A 53 4.20 3.30 16.73
N ASP A 54 4.12 2.45 15.72
CA ASP A 54 5.15 1.46 15.38
C ASP A 54 6.19 2.00 14.38
N GLY A 55 6.05 3.26 13.96
CA GLY A 55 6.95 3.90 13.00
C GLY A 55 6.66 3.55 11.55
N PHE A 56 5.43 3.17 11.20
CA PHE A 56 5.06 2.77 9.84
C PHE A 56 3.86 3.55 9.27
N LEU A 57 3.81 3.59 7.94
CA LEU A 57 2.63 3.86 7.12
C LEU A 57 2.39 2.66 6.20
N TYR A 58 1.12 2.32 5.96
CA TYR A 58 0.74 1.19 5.13
C TYR A 58 0.15 1.63 3.80
N TYR A 59 0.65 1.08 2.71
CA TYR A 59 0.20 1.38 1.36
C TYR A 59 -0.26 0.10 0.67
N VAL A 60 -1.22 0.22 -0.24
CA VAL A 60 -1.69 -0.88 -1.08
C VAL A 60 -0.98 -0.83 -2.43
N ARG A 61 -0.56 -1.95 -2.99
CA ARG A 61 -0.10 -2.07 -4.39
C ARG A 61 -0.75 -3.26 -5.09
N ALA A 62 -0.83 -3.21 -6.41
CA ALA A 62 -1.37 -4.29 -7.24
C ALA A 62 -0.26 -4.96 -8.04
N ASP A 63 -0.30 -6.29 -8.15
CA ASP A 63 0.58 -7.10 -9.01
C ASP A 63 2.09 -6.79 -8.84
N GLY A 64 2.54 -6.48 -7.62
CA GLY A 64 3.94 -6.15 -7.33
C GLY A 64 4.43 -4.80 -7.87
N GLY A 65 3.53 -3.96 -8.37
CA GLY A 65 3.85 -2.65 -8.91
C GLY A 65 4.17 -1.58 -7.85
N GLU A 66 4.06 -0.31 -8.24
CA GLU A 66 4.14 0.78 -7.28
C GLU A 66 2.90 0.79 -6.37
N PRO A 67 3.00 1.39 -5.16
CA PRO A 67 1.82 1.76 -4.39
C PRO A 67 0.73 2.40 -5.25
N LEU A 68 -0.53 2.20 -4.87
CA LEU A 68 -1.67 2.90 -5.47
C LEU A 68 -1.63 4.36 -5.06
N SER A 69 -1.94 5.29 -5.97
CA SER A 69 -1.86 6.74 -5.71
C SER A 69 -2.99 7.22 -4.81
N MET A 70 -2.88 6.86 -3.53
CA MET A 70 -3.84 7.14 -2.47
C MET A 70 -3.14 7.49 -1.16
N GLU A 71 -3.91 8.02 -0.20
CA GLU A 71 -3.42 8.28 1.14
C GLU A 71 -3.02 6.98 1.84
N PRO A 72 -1.94 6.98 2.65
CA PRO A 72 -1.56 5.81 3.43
C PRO A 72 -2.51 5.54 4.59
N PHE A 73 -2.53 4.27 5.00
CA PHE A 73 -3.26 3.82 6.19
C PHE A 73 -2.37 3.79 7.42
N GLN A 74 -2.99 4.02 8.58
CA GLN A 74 -2.33 3.95 9.89
C GLN A 74 -2.26 2.52 10.45
N SER A 75 -3.09 1.60 9.94
CA SER A 75 -3.09 0.20 10.34
C SER A 75 -3.28 -0.76 9.15
N ILE A 76 -2.78 -1.99 9.29
CA ILE A 76 -3.00 -3.07 8.31
C ILE A 76 -4.49 -3.40 8.21
N SER A 77 -5.22 -3.34 9.32
CA SER A 77 -6.66 -3.65 9.37
C SER A 77 -7.46 -2.67 8.52
N ASP A 78 -7.16 -1.37 8.60
CA ASP A 78 -7.86 -0.35 7.80
C ASP A 78 -7.54 -0.51 6.31
N ALA A 79 -6.27 -0.83 6.00
CA ALA A 79 -5.87 -1.12 4.62
C ALA A 79 -6.60 -2.36 4.08
N LYS A 80 -6.68 -3.46 4.83
CA LYS A 80 -7.44 -4.66 4.44
C LYS A 80 -8.93 -4.34 4.24
N ALA A 81 -9.55 -3.65 5.19
CA ALA A 81 -10.95 -3.26 5.10
C ALA A 81 -11.24 -2.39 3.87
N TRP A 82 -10.32 -1.47 3.53
CA TRP A 82 -10.44 -0.69 2.31
C TRP A 82 -10.35 -1.57 1.06
N VAL A 83 -9.37 -2.49 0.98
CA VAL A 83 -9.22 -3.41 -0.17
C VAL A 83 -10.45 -4.31 -0.31
N ASP A 84 -10.98 -4.84 0.79
CA ASP A 84 -12.17 -5.70 0.82
C ASP A 84 -13.46 -4.97 0.39
N ALA A 85 -13.47 -3.63 0.48
CA ALA A 85 -14.60 -2.80 0.04
C ALA A 85 -14.54 -2.42 -1.45
N GLN A 86 -13.50 -2.81 -2.18
CA GLN A 86 -13.34 -2.44 -3.59
C GLN A 86 -14.21 -3.30 -4.52
N PRO A 87 -14.56 -2.81 -5.73
CA PRO A 87 -15.39 -3.55 -6.68
C PRO A 87 -14.81 -4.89 -7.14
N TRP A 88 -13.51 -5.10 -6.94
CA TRP A 88 -12.80 -6.32 -7.31
C TRP A 88 -12.80 -7.40 -6.22
N ALA A 89 -13.35 -7.11 -5.04
CA ALA A 89 -13.55 -8.09 -3.98
C ALA A 89 -14.45 -9.25 -4.47
N PRO A 90 -14.39 -10.45 -3.87
CA PRO A 90 -13.70 -10.81 -2.63
C PRO A 90 -12.17 -10.98 -2.78
N ILE A 91 -11.46 -10.80 -1.66
CA ILE A 91 -10.02 -11.06 -1.55
C ILE A 91 -9.79 -12.31 -0.72
N ASP A 92 -8.97 -13.22 -1.24
CA ASP A 92 -8.42 -14.34 -0.48
C ASP A 92 -7.07 -13.92 0.11
N TRP A 93 -7.06 -13.62 1.42
CA TRP A 93 -5.85 -13.18 2.13
C TRP A 93 -4.98 -14.36 2.54
N GLU A 94 -3.66 -14.23 2.38
CA GLU A 94 -2.71 -15.22 2.91
C GLU A 94 -2.78 -15.24 4.46
N ASN A 95 -2.83 -16.46 5.03
CA ASN A 95 -2.83 -16.71 6.48
C ASN A 95 -1.44 -16.57 7.09
#